data_AF-A0AAD9FHE2-F1
#
_entry.id   AF-A0AAD9FHE2-F1
#
_cell.length_a   1.000
_cell.length_b   1.000
_cell.length_c   1.000
_cell.angle_alpha   90.00
_cell.angle_beta   90.00
_cell.angle_gamma   90.00
#
_symmetry.space_group_name_H-M   'P 1'
#
loop_
_entity.id
_entity.type
_entity.pdbx_description
1 polymer ?
#
loop_
_entity_poly.entity_id
_entity_poly.type
_entity_poly.pdbx_seq_one_letter_code
_entity_poly.pdbx_strand_id
1 'polypeptide(L)'
;MQRKNAPVFKSFSGFCDLHGFSQLITQPTRVCESTQTTIDLILTSDKSRISGKGFIACGLSDHYMIFCTRKKLKQRAGCHKTVTSRDLKTYSSEAFNLELESLD
;
A
#
# COMPACT_ATOMS: atom_id res chain seq x y z
N MET A 1 -0.19 22.76 -14.93
CA MET A 1 0.39 22.08 -16.11
C MET A 1 1.40 21.03 -15.61
N GLN A 2 1.05 19.75 -15.61
CA GLN A 2 1.92 18.69 -15.06
C GLN A 2 3.10 18.42 -16.03
N ARG A 3 4.34 18.51 -15.54
CA ARG A 3 5.55 18.15 -16.28
C ARG A 3 5.69 16.61 -16.39
N LYS A 4 4.77 15.96 -17.09
CA LYS A 4 4.77 14.49 -17.28
C LYS A 4 6.00 13.96 -18.02
N ASN A 5 6.78 14.84 -18.66
CA ASN A 5 7.97 14.48 -19.41
C ASN A 5 9.28 14.60 -18.62
N ALA A 6 9.24 15.01 -17.35
CA ALA A 6 10.44 15.08 -16.52
C ALA A 6 11.01 13.65 -16.28
N PRO A 7 12.34 13.46 -16.35
CA PRO A 7 12.96 12.15 -16.10
C PRO A 7 12.58 11.54 -14.75
N VAL A 8 12.49 12.39 -13.72
CA VAL A 8 12.09 12.00 -12.36
C VAL A 8 10.66 11.46 -12.34
N PHE A 9 9.74 12.10 -13.07
CA PHE A 9 8.34 11.65 -13.15
C PHE A 9 8.23 10.28 -13.82
N LYS A 10 8.99 10.06 -14.91
CA LYS A 10 9.03 8.76 -15.59
C LYS A 10 9.59 7.66 -14.69
N SER A 11 10.69 7.93 -14.00
CA SER A 11 11.29 6.98 -13.05
C SER A 11 10.31 6.62 -11.92
N PHE A 12 9.66 7.63 -11.34
CA PHE A 12 8.66 7.43 -10.30
C PHE A 12 7.43 6.66 -10.78
N SER A 13 6.94 6.95 -11.99
CA SER A 13 5.84 6.18 -12.60
C SER A 13 6.21 4.71 -12.76
N GLY A 14 7.40 4.44 -13.32
CA GLY A 14 7.89 3.07 -13.48
C GLY A 14 8.03 2.33 -12.15
N PHE A 15 8.48 3.01 -11.09
CA PHE A 15 8.51 2.46 -9.74
C PHE A 15 7.11 2.10 -9.23
N CYS A 16 6.12 2.99 -9.42
CA CYS A 16 4.75 2.72 -9.02
C CYS A 16 4.16 1.53 -9.78
N ASP A 17 4.38 1.47 -11.09
CA ASP A 17 3.88 0.41 -11.96
C ASP A 17 4.51 -0.95 -11.59
N LEU A 18 5.81 -0.99 -11.32
CA LEU A 18 6.54 -2.20 -10.91
C LEU A 18 5.99 -2.81 -9.62
N HIS A 19 5.61 -1.96 -8.66
CA HIS A 19 5.10 -2.40 -7.36
C HIS A 19 3.57 -2.44 -7.27
N GLY A 20 2.86 -2.18 -8.37
CA GLY A 20 1.39 -2.15 -8.42
C GLY A 20 0.79 -1.04 -7.55
N PHE A 21 1.52 0.05 -7.31
CA PHE A 21 1.04 1.18 -6.54
C PHE A 21 0.14 2.08 -7.37
N SER A 22 -0.98 2.46 -6.78
CA SER A 22 -1.91 3.44 -7.33
C SER A 22 -1.97 4.68 -6.45
N GLN A 23 -1.90 5.84 -7.08
CA GLN A 23 -2.11 7.13 -6.44
C GLN A 23 -3.58 7.38 -6.10
N LEU A 24 -3.86 7.80 -4.87
CA LEU A 24 -5.20 8.10 -4.40
C LEU A 24 -5.58 9.57 -4.62
N ILE A 25 -4.69 10.51 -4.29
CA ILE A 25 -4.95 11.95 -4.40
C ILE A 25 -4.57 12.44 -5.80
N THR A 26 -5.53 12.99 -6.54
CA THR A 26 -5.28 13.51 -7.90
C THR A 26 -5.45 15.03 -7.98
N GLN A 27 -5.99 15.64 -6.93
CA GLN A 27 -6.19 17.08 -6.82
C GLN A 27 -4.88 17.79 -6.43
N PRO A 28 -4.74 19.09 -6.73
CA PRO A 28 -3.63 19.90 -6.23
C PRO A 28 -3.58 19.89 -4.72
N THR A 29 -2.40 19.64 -4.15
CA THR A 29 -2.16 19.63 -2.71
C THR A 29 -1.39 20.86 -2.28
N ARG A 30 -0.63 21.47 -3.18
CA ARG A 30 -0.02 22.77 -3.00
C ARG A 30 -0.67 23.79 -3.94
N VAL A 31 -1.28 24.82 -3.37
CA VAL A 31 -1.96 25.90 -4.07
C VAL A 31 -1.33 27.22 -3.65
N CYS A 32 -0.58 27.82 -4.57
CA CYS A 32 -0.09 29.19 -4.47
C CYS A 32 -0.93 30.10 -5.36
N GLU A 33 -0.72 31.41 -5.24
CA GLU A 33 -1.44 32.42 -6.03
C GLU A 33 -1.39 32.17 -7.55
N SER A 34 -0.24 31.70 -8.06
CA SER A 34 -0.03 31.48 -9.50
C SER A 34 0.05 30.02 -9.93
N THR A 35 0.16 29.07 -8.99
CA THR A 35 0.44 27.66 -9.32
C THR A 35 -0.35 26.70 -8.45
N GLN A 36 -0.73 25.57 -9.06
CA GLN A 36 -1.40 24.45 -8.40
C GLN A 36 -0.67 23.18 -8.76
N THR A 37 -0.10 22.50 -7.76
CA THR A 37 0.68 21.28 -7.94
C THR A 37 0.25 20.18 -6.97
N THR A 38 0.23 18.94 -7.45
CA THR A 38 0.04 17.74 -6.64
C THR A 38 1.41 17.16 -6.36
N ILE A 39 1.93 17.41 -5.16
CA ILE A 39 3.26 16.93 -4.74
C ILE A 39 3.17 16.04 -3.51
N ASP A 40 2.09 16.13 -2.75
CA ASP A 40 1.79 15.26 -1.62
C ASP A 40 0.96 14.08 -2.12
N LEU A 41 1.52 12.87 -2.05
CA LEU A 41 0.94 11.67 -2.66
C LEU A 41 0.58 10.64 -1.59
N ILE A 42 -0.57 9.98 -1.76
CA ILE A 42 -0.90 8.75 -1.04
C ILE A 42 -0.93 7.60 -2.05
N LEU A 43 -0.03 6.63 -1.87
CA LEU A 43 0.08 5.44 -2.70
C LEU A 43 -0.55 4.25 -2.00
N THR A 44 -1.23 3.39 -2.76
CA THR A 44 -1.76 2.13 -2.23
C THR A 44 -1.62 1.01 -3.26
N SER A 45 -1.25 -0.18 -2.81
CA SER A 45 -1.30 -1.39 -3.63
C SER A 45 -2.73 -1.94 -3.76
N ASP A 46 -3.62 -1.58 -2.85
CA ASP A 46 -4.99 -2.13 -2.81
C ASP A 46 -6.01 -1.04 -2.48
N LYS A 47 -6.66 -0.53 -3.53
CA LYS A 47 -7.72 0.48 -3.41
C LYS A 47 -8.95 -0.05 -2.68
N SER A 48 -9.19 -1.36 -2.65
CA SER A 48 -10.38 -1.94 -2.02
C SER A 48 -10.41 -1.73 -0.51
N ARG A 49 -9.22 -1.61 0.11
CA ARG A 49 -9.02 -1.36 1.54
C ARG A 49 -9.16 0.10 1.94
N ILE A 50 -9.36 1.01 0.98
CA ILE A 50 -9.57 2.42 1.26
C ILE A 50 -11.08 2.69 1.35
N SER A 51 -11.51 3.32 2.44
CA SER A 51 -12.90 3.76 2.64
C SER A 51 -13.14 5.20 2.18
N GLY A 52 -12.12 6.04 2.23
CA GLY A 52 -12.22 7.44 1.88
C GLY A 52 -10.85 8.06 1.64
N LYS A 53 -10.83 9.14 0.87
CA LYS A 53 -9.62 9.90 0.53
C LYS A 53 -10.01 11.35 0.29
N GLY A 54 -9.10 12.26 0.55
CA GLY A 54 -9.35 13.67 0.30
C GLY A 54 -8.23 14.57 0.80
N PHE A 55 -8.53 15.86 0.83
CA PHE A 55 -7.67 16.88 1.39
C PHE A 55 -8.50 17.84 2.23
N ILE A 56 -7.84 18.51 3.17
CA ILE A 56 -8.39 19.52 4.05
C ILE A 56 -7.57 20.78 3.82
N ALA A 57 -8.24 21.85 3.40
CA ALA A 57 -7.63 23.16 3.26
C ALA A 57 -7.49 23.80 4.65
N CYS A 58 -6.33 23.63 5.28
CA CYS A 58 -6.08 24.17 6.62
C CYS A 58 -5.91 25.70 6.67
N GLY A 59 -5.96 26.40 5.53
CA GLY A 59 -6.00 27.88 5.42
C GLY A 59 -4.73 28.63 5.85
N LEU A 60 -3.80 27.96 6.53
CA LEU A 60 -2.59 28.57 7.10
C LEU A 60 -1.33 28.40 6.25
N SER A 61 -1.33 27.47 5.28
CA SER A 61 -0.22 27.16 4.39
C SER A 61 -0.70 27.04 2.95
N ASP A 62 0.21 27.25 2.01
CA ASP A 62 0.04 26.89 0.61
C ASP A 62 -0.11 25.37 0.38
N HIS A 63 0.07 24.54 1.41
CA HIS A 63 -0.21 23.10 1.38
C HIS A 63 -1.53 22.73 2.08
N TYR A 64 -2.29 21.87 1.41
CA TYR A 64 -3.47 21.19 1.94
C TYR A 64 -3.09 19.86 2.58
N MET A 65 -3.70 19.58 3.73
CA MET A 65 -3.48 18.32 4.44
C MET A 65 -4.21 17.19 3.72
N ILE A 66 -3.48 16.21 3.21
CA ILE A 66 -4.07 15.02 2.56
C ILE A 66 -4.38 13.93 3.56
N PHE A 67 -5.46 13.18 3.33
CA PHE A 67 -5.82 12.04 4.17
C PHE A 67 -6.39 10.88 3.36
N CYS A 68 -6.29 9.69 3.94
CA CYS A 68 -7.07 8.54 3.53
C CYS A 68 -7.56 7.77 4.77
N THR A 69 -8.74 7.18 4.66
CA THR A 69 -9.28 6.27 5.68
C THR A 69 -9.20 4.85 5.14
N ARG A 70 -8.71 3.92 5.98
CA ARG A 70 -8.62 2.50 5.64
C ARG A 70 -9.75 1.72 6.30
N LYS A 71 -10.36 0.81 5.55
CA LYS A 71 -11.30 -0.18 6.06
C LYS A 71 -10.54 -1.08 7.05
N LYS A 72 -10.98 -1.09 8.30
CA LYS A 72 -10.52 -2.08 9.28
C LYS A 72 -11.22 -3.39 8.95
N LEU A 73 -10.45 -4.41 8.54
CA LEU A 73 -10.94 -5.78 8.63
C LEU A 73 -11.18 -6.04 10.12
N LYS A 74 -12.43 -6.22 10.52
CA LYS A 74 -12.74 -6.78 11.84
C LYS A 74 -12.15 -8.19 11.83
N GLN A 75 -10.91 -8.36 12.27
CA GLN A 75 -10.50 -9.68 12.72
C GLN A 75 -11.48 -10.07 13.82
N ARG A 76 -12.11 -11.24 13.71
CA ARG A 76 -13.00 -11.75 14.75
C ARG A 76 -12.15 -11.82 16.03
N ALA A 77 -12.32 -10.86 16.93
CA ALA A 77 -11.70 -10.92 18.24
C ALA A 77 -12.25 -12.18 18.93
N GLY A 78 -11.35 -13.02 19.47
CA GLY A 78 -11.74 -14.26 20.13
C GLY A 78 -11.87 -15.50 19.25
N CYS A 79 -11.47 -15.49 17.97
CA CYS A 79 -11.33 -16.76 17.24
C CYS A 79 -10.08 -17.51 17.73
N HIS A 80 -10.24 -18.78 18.10
CA HIS A 80 -9.11 -19.67 18.41
C HIS A 80 -8.18 -19.76 17.19
N LYS A 81 -6.90 -19.42 17.37
CA LYS A 81 -5.87 -19.58 16.36
C LYS A 81 -5.13 -20.87 16.66
N THR A 82 -5.41 -21.92 15.89
CA THR A 82 -4.60 -23.14 15.96
C THR A 82 -3.31 -22.89 15.19
N VAL A 83 -2.18 -22.89 15.90
CA VAL A 83 -0.85 -22.89 15.30
C VAL A 83 -0.37 -24.34 15.30
N THR A 84 -0.17 -24.90 14.11
CA THR A 84 0.45 -26.21 13.96
C THR A 84 1.96 -26.04 13.87
N SER A 85 2.70 -26.70 14.75
CA SER A 85 4.15 -26.84 14.65
C SER A 85 4.51 -28.30 14.45
N ARG A 86 5.48 -28.59 13.59
CA ARG A 86 6.04 -29.93 13.45
C ARG A 86 6.96 -30.21 14.63
N ASP A 87 6.72 -31.30 15.36
CA ASP A 87 7.67 -31.75 16.38
C ASP A 87 8.90 -32.34 15.68
N LEU A 88 10.09 -31.82 16.01
CA LEU A 88 11.37 -32.24 15.42
C LEU A 88 12.15 -33.20 16.31
N LYS A 89 11.60 -33.63 17.46
CA LYS A 89 12.30 -34.55 18.39
C LYS A 89 12.65 -35.89 17.75
N THR A 90 11.85 -36.36 16.81
CA THR A 90 12.05 -37.61 16.07
C THR A 90 12.24 -37.36 14.58
N TYR A 91 12.85 -36.23 14.22
CA TYR A 91 13.06 -35.87 12.82
C TYR A 91 14.00 -36.87 12.12
N SER A 92 13.59 -37.34 10.94
CA SER A 92 14.43 -38.07 9.97
C SER A 92 14.31 -37.37 8.62
N SER A 93 15.45 -37.11 8.00
CA SER A 93 15.53 -36.45 6.69
C SER A 93 14.91 -37.32 5.59
N GLU A 94 15.07 -38.64 5.71
CA GLU A 94 14.55 -39.62 4.77
C GLU A 94 13.01 -39.65 4.81
N ALA A 95 12.44 -39.70 6.03
CA ALA A 95 10.98 -39.66 6.21
C ALA A 95 10.37 -38.33 5.75
N PHE A 96 11.09 -37.22 5.96
CA PHE A 96 10.66 -35.89 5.51
C PHE A 96 10.61 -35.78 3.98
N ASN A 97 11.65 -36.25 3.29
CA ASN A 97 11.71 -36.19 1.84
C ASN A 97 10.66 -37.11 1.18
N LEU A 98 10.40 -38.29 1.76
CA LEU A 98 9.32 -39.18 1.30
C LEU A 98 7.93 -38.53 1.44
N GLU A 99 7.67 -37.84 2.56
CA GLU A 99 6.42 -37.09 2.74
C GLU A 99 6.29 -35.98 1.68
N LEU A 100 7.38 -35.28 1.38
CA LEU A 100 7.40 -34.21 0.39
C LEU A 100 7.11 -34.72 -1.03
N GLU A 101 7.72 -35.85 -1.42
CA GLU A 101 7.49 -36.52 -2.71
C GLU A 101 6.05 -37.04 -2.86
N SER A 102 5.36 -37.32 -1.75
CA SER A 102 3.96 -37.77 -1.77
C SER A 102 2.91 -36.66 -1.89
N LEU A 103 3.34 -35.40 -1.85
CA LEU A 103 2.46 -34.21 -1.92
C LEU A 103 2.40 -33.59 -3.33
N ASP A 104 3.24 -34.05 -4.25
CA ASP A 104 3.18 -33.75 -5.70
C ASP A 104 2.22 -34.69 -6.44
#